data_AF-A0A494G9W9-F1
#
_entry.id   AF-A0A494G9W9-F1
#
_cell.length_a   1.000
_cell.length_b   1.000
_cell.length_c   1.000
_cell.angle_alpha   90.00
_cell.angle_beta   90.00
_cell.angle_gamma   90.00
#
_symmetry.space_group_name_H-M   'P 1'
#
loop_
_entity.id
_entity.type
_entity.pdbx_description
1 polymer ?
#
loop_
_entity_poly.entity_id
_entity_poly.type
_entity_poly.pdbx_seq_one_letter_code
_entity_poly.pdbx_strand_id
1 'polypeptide(L)'
;MVQSMGAPKSLVGVIIAGMVLLPEGLAAIRAARSNHIQSSLNLALGSALASIGLTIPAVSVVCIMYDIPLVLGLDKKDIILLSLSVFIVMLSLSRGKTNILYGTVLLVNLAAYIFTVIVP
;
A
#
# COMPACT_ATOMS: atom_id res chain seq x y z
N MET A 1 11.22 -21.71 -13.53
CA MET A 1 10.74 -20.64 -14.45
C MET A 1 10.66 -19.24 -13.82
N VAL A 2 11.18 -18.99 -12.60
CA VAL A 2 11.24 -17.62 -11.99
C VAL A 2 12.68 -17.16 -11.71
N GLN A 3 13.69 -18.03 -11.92
CA GLN A 3 15.11 -17.63 -11.87
C GLN A 3 15.64 -17.12 -13.23
N SER A 4 14.87 -17.24 -14.31
CA SER A 4 15.37 -17.04 -15.68
C SER A 4 15.14 -15.62 -16.24
N MET A 5 14.56 -14.69 -15.47
CA MET A 5 14.23 -13.34 -15.96
C MET A 5 14.85 -12.19 -15.15
N GLY A 6 15.69 -12.45 -14.14
CA GLY A 6 16.38 -11.38 -13.40
C GLY A 6 15.45 -10.37 -12.70
N ALA A 7 14.14 -10.66 -12.60
CA ALA A 7 13.18 -9.76 -12.01
C ALA A 7 13.33 -9.76 -10.48
N PRO A 8 13.43 -8.58 -9.83
CA PRO A 8 13.57 -8.49 -8.39
C PRO A 8 12.37 -9.15 -7.68
N LYS A 9 12.64 -9.96 -6.64
CA LYS A 9 11.60 -10.64 -5.84
C LYS A 9 10.53 -9.67 -5.32
N SER A 10 10.91 -8.41 -5.08
CA SER A 10 10.04 -7.32 -4.67
C SER A 10 8.91 -7.04 -5.68
N LEU A 11 9.17 -7.21 -7.00
CA LEU A 11 8.16 -6.99 -8.04
C LEU A 11 7.03 -8.02 -7.96
N VAL A 12 7.35 -9.28 -7.65
CA VAL A 12 6.35 -10.34 -7.46
C VAL A 12 5.43 -9.99 -6.28
N GLY A 13 6.00 -9.48 -5.19
CA GLY A 13 5.23 -9.00 -4.04
C GLY A 13 4.26 -7.87 -4.41
N VAL A 14 4.70 -6.90 -5.22
CA VAL A 14 3.85 -5.81 -5.71
C VAL A 14 2.71 -6.32 -6.60
N ILE A 15 2.98 -7.29 -7.49
CA ILE A 15 1.95 -7.88 -8.35
C ILE A 15 0.90 -8.62 -7.52
N ILE A 16 1.32 -9.44 -6.55
CA ILE A 16 0.41 -10.17 -5.67
C ILE A 16 -0.42 -9.20 -4.84
N ALA A 17 0.21 -8.19 -4.23
CA ALA A 17 -0.49 -7.16 -3.46
C ALA A 17 -1.52 -6.42 -4.34
N GLY A 18 -1.14 -6.04 -5.56
CA GLY A 18 -2.02 -5.40 -6.53
C GLY A 18 -3.22 -6.28 -6.89
N MET A 19 -3.03 -7.58 -7.08
CA MET A 19 -4.10 -8.54 -7.39
C MET A 19 -5.08 -8.70 -6.22
N VAL A 20 -4.58 -8.74 -4.98
CA VAL A 20 -5.41 -8.85 -3.77
C VAL A 20 -6.20 -7.57 -3.51
N LEU A 21 -5.58 -6.40 -3.71
CA LEU A 21 -6.20 -5.08 -3.47
C LEU A 21 -7.12 -4.61 -4.60
N LEU A 22 -7.01 -5.19 -5.80
CA LEU A 22 -7.79 -4.83 -6.99
C LEU A 22 -9.31 -4.75 -6.76
N PRO A 23 -9.98 -5.79 -6.21
CA PRO A 23 -11.43 -5.73 -5.98
C PRO A 23 -11.84 -4.62 -5.01
N GLU A 24 -11.07 -4.40 -3.95
CA GLU A 24 -11.34 -3.36 -2.96
C GLU A 24 -11.10 -1.95 -3.51
N GLY A 25 -10.04 -1.77 -4.30
CA GLY A 25 -9.76 -0.52 -5.01
C GLY A 25 -10.86 -0.15 -6.00
N LEU A 26 -11.35 -1.12 -6.78
CA LEU A 26 -12.48 -0.92 -7.68
C LEU A 26 -13.76 -0.54 -6.93
N ALA A 27 -14.04 -1.21 -5.81
CA ALA A 27 -15.18 -0.90 -4.96
C ALA A 27 -15.09 0.51 -4.36
N ALA A 28 -13.90 0.91 -3.89
CA ALA A 28 -13.64 2.27 -3.41
C ALA A 28 -13.87 3.32 -4.52
N ILE A 29 -13.32 3.11 -5.72
CA ILE A 29 -13.50 4.02 -6.86
C ILE A 29 -14.98 4.14 -7.25
N ARG A 30 -15.72 3.03 -7.25
CA ARG A 30 -17.17 3.02 -7.53
C ARG A 30 -17.96 3.80 -6.46
N ALA A 31 -17.63 3.61 -5.19
CA ALA A 31 -18.24 4.34 -4.08
C ALA A 31 -17.94 5.85 -4.18
N ALA A 32 -16.70 6.22 -4.50
CA ALA A 32 -16.31 7.61 -4.70
C ALA A 32 -17.06 8.27 -5.88
N ARG A 33 -17.19 7.57 -7.01
CA ARG A 33 -18.00 8.04 -8.16
C ARG A 33 -19.48 8.23 -7.81
N SER A 34 -19.97 7.46 -6.85
CA SER A 34 -21.35 7.55 -6.36
C SER A 34 -21.51 8.57 -5.22
N ASN A 35 -20.55 9.49 -5.02
CA ASN A 35 -20.49 10.47 -3.92
C ASN A 35 -20.51 9.87 -2.50
N HIS A 36 -20.25 8.57 -2.33
CA HIS A 36 -20.14 7.91 -1.03
C HIS A 36 -18.69 7.94 -0.52
N ILE A 37 -18.16 9.15 -0.29
CA ILE A 37 -16.74 9.37 0.08
C ILE A 37 -16.36 8.63 1.38
N GLN A 38 -17.25 8.59 2.37
CA GLN A 38 -17.00 7.91 3.64
C GLN A 38 -16.85 6.38 3.46
N SER A 39 -17.71 5.77 2.63
CA SER A 39 -17.62 4.34 2.32
C SER A 39 -16.37 4.01 1.50
N SER A 40 -16.06 4.84 0.49
CA SER A 40 -14.82 4.71 -0.29
C SER A 40 -13.59 4.77 0.60
N LEU A 41 -13.55 5.73 1.53
CA LEU A 41 -12.42 5.92 2.42
C LEU A 41 -12.32 4.78 3.43
N ASN A 42 -13.45 4.33 3.98
CA ASN A 42 -13.48 3.20 4.90
C ASN A 42 -12.99 1.91 4.25
N LEU A 43 -13.33 1.66 2.97
CA LEU A 43 -12.79 0.52 2.23
C LEU A 43 -11.27 0.64 2.05
N ALA A 44 -10.80 1.78 1.56
CA ALA A 44 -9.39 1.97 1.23
C ALA A 44 -8.48 1.99 2.48
N LEU A 45 -8.83 2.79 3.49
CA LEU A 45 -8.07 2.87 4.73
C LEU A 45 -8.28 1.63 5.60
N GLY A 46 -9.48 1.06 5.63
CA GLY A 46 -9.78 -0.15 6.39
C GLY A 46 -8.93 -1.33 5.92
N SER A 47 -8.81 -1.52 4.60
CA SER A 47 -7.93 -2.54 4.02
C SER A 47 -6.44 -2.33 4.38
N ALA A 48 -5.96 -1.08 4.26
CA ALA A 48 -4.60 -0.73 4.63
C ALA A 48 -4.32 -0.96 6.13
N LEU A 49 -5.25 -0.57 7.00
CA LEU A 49 -5.16 -0.79 8.44
C LEU A 49 -5.22 -2.27 8.81
N ALA A 50 -6.02 -3.08 8.14
CA ALA A 50 -6.05 -4.53 8.34
C ALA A 50 -4.70 -5.18 7.93
N SER A 51 -4.10 -4.70 6.84
CA SER A 51 -2.79 -5.18 6.39
C SER A 51 -1.69 -4.81 7.38
N ILE A 52 -1.60 -3.53 7.77
CA ILE A 52 -0.52 -3.02 8.63
C ILE A 52 -0.74 -3.39 10.10
N GLY A 53 -1.96 -3.22 10.60
CA GLY A 53 -2.31 -3.37 12.01
C GLY A 53 -2.63 -4.80 12.44
N LEU A 54 -2.93 -5.72 11.51
CA LEU A 54 -3.23 -7.12 11.84
C LEU A 54 -2.32 -8.09 11.09
N THR A 55 -2.19 -7.97 9.76
CA THR A 55 -1.46 -8.98 8.96
C THR A 55 0.04 -9.00 9.28
N ILE A 56 0.69 -7.81 9.33
CA ILE A 56 2.12 -7.73 9.69
C ILE A 56 2.37 -8.29 11.11
N PRO A 57 1.64 -7.87 12.17
CA PRO A 57 1.81 -8.46 13.49
C PRO A 57 1.53 -9.96 13.55
N ALA A 58 0.46 -10.45 12.91
CA ALA A 58 0.12 -11.87 12.91
C ALA A 58 1.25 -12.72 12.29
N VAL A 59 1.77 -12.30 11.13
CA VAL A 59 2.92 -12.96 10.49
C VAL A 59 4.17 -12.85 11.38
N SER A 60 4.38 -11.70 12.03
CA SER A 60 5.53 -11.50 12.93
C SER A 60 5.50 -12.43 14.13
N VAL A 61 4.33 -12.59 14.77
CA VAL A 61 4.14 -13.54 15.89
C VAL A 61 4.43 -14.96 15.45
N VAL A 62 3.90 -15.39 14.29
CA VAL A 62 4.16 -16.72 13.74
C VAL A 62 5.66 -16.91 13.49
N CYS A 63 6.33 -15.96 12.84
CA CYS A 63 7.78 -16.07 12.59
C CYS A 63 8.59 -16.19 13.88
N ILE A 64 8.23 -15.45 14.94
CA ILE A 64 8.88 -15.57 16.25
C ILE A 64 8.65 -16.96 16.86
N MET A 65 7.44 -17.51 16.75
CA MET A 65 7.13 -18.85 17.29
C MET A 65 7.87 -19.99 16.58
N TYR A 66 8.17 -19.82 15.29
CA TYR A 66 8.84 -20.83 14.47
C TYR A 66 10.34 -20.54 14.24
N ASP A 67 10.93 -19.57 14.95
CA ASP A 67 12.32 -19.12 14.81
C ASP A 67 12.71 -18.78 13.34
N ILE A 68 11.74 -18.26 12.57
CA ILE A 68 11.96 -17.85 11.19
C ILE A 68 12.49 -16.41 11.19
N PRO A 69 13.67 -16.13 10.59
CA PRO A 69 14.19 -14.77 10.52
C PRO A 69 13.30 -13.90 9.62
N LEU A 70 12.45 -13.09 10.25
CA LEU A 70 11.58 -12.15 9.54
C LEU A 70 12.33 -10.84 9.26
N VAL A 71 12.65 -10.61 7.99
CA VAL A 71 13.10 -9.31 7.51
C VAL A 71 11.95 -8.71 6.71
N LEU A 72 11.40 -7.58 7.18
CA LEU A 72 10.29 -6.88 6.52
C LEU A 72 10.63 -6.41 5.10
N GLY A 73 11.92 -6.39 4.74
CA GLY A 73 12.38 -6.14 3.37
C GLY A 73 12.12 -4.71 2.88
N LEU A 74 11.90 -3.77 3.81
CA LEU A 74 11.70 -2.35 3.51
C LEU A 74 13.04 -1.63 3.57
N ASP A 75 13.51 -1.13 2.43
CA ASP A 75 14.68 -0.26 2.38
C ASP A 75 14.34 1.14 2.91
N LYS A 76 15.37 1.93 3.24
CA LYS A 76 15.20 3.33 3.71
C LYS A 76 14.33 4.17 2.76
N LYS A 77 14.50 3.96 1.45
CA LYS A 77 13.71 4.62 0.40
C LYS A 77 12.22 4.29 0.47
N ASP A 78 11.87 3.02 0.71
CA ASP A 78 10.48 2.56 0.79
C ASP A 78 9.80 3.06 2.07
N ILE A 79 10.54 3.10 3.18
CA ILE A 79 10.06 3.66 4.45
C ILE A 79 9.73 5.15 4.30
N ILE A 80 10.55 5.91 3.56
CA ILE A 80 10.31 7.33 3.28
C ILE A 80 9.05 7.49 2.43
N LEU A 81 8.91 6.73 1.34
CA LEU A 81 7.74 6.78 0.45
C LEU A 81 6.45 6.40 1.21
N LEU A 82 6.49 5.36 2.05
CA LEU A 82 5.36 4.95 2.90
C LEU A 82 4.98 6.04 3.88
N SER A 83 5.96 6.61 4.59
CA SER A 83 5.73 7.70 5.55
C SER A 83 5.13 8.94 4.87
N LEU A 84 5.60 9.27 3.67
CA LEU A 84 5.07 10.37 2.86
C LEU A 84 3.59 10.12 2.50
N SER A 85 3.24 8.91 2.06
CA SER A 85 1.86 8.52 1.77
C SER A 85 0.95 8.73 2.98
N VAL A 86 1.33 8.20 4.15
CA VAL A 86 0.54 8.31 5.38
C VAL A 86 0.37 9.78 5.78
N PHE A 87 1.44 10.57 5.67
CA PHE A 87 1.40 11.99 5.99
C PHE A 87 0.46 12.79 5.05
N ILE A 88 0.52 12.53 3.74
CA ILE A 88 -0.37 13.19 2.76
C ILE A 88 -1.83 12.78 3.00
N VAL A 89 -2.09 11.51 3.28
CA VAL A 89 -3.44 11.02 3.64
C VAL A 89 -3.97 11.76 4.87
N MET A 90 -3.16 11.88 5.92
CA MET A 90 -3.51 12.61 7.15
C MET A 90 -3.84 14.08 6.86
N LEU A 91 -2.99 14.77 6.07
CA LEU A 91 -3.23 16.16 5.67
C LEU A 91 -4.50 16.32 4.83
N SER A 92 -4.75 15.41 3.89
CA SER A 92 -5.92 15.44 3.03
C SER A 92 -7.22 15.24 3.80
N LEU A 93 -7.20 14.46 4.89
CA LEU A 93 -8.38 14.16 5.69
C LEU A 93 -8.66 15.21 6.77
N SER A 94 -7.61 15.85 7.29
CA SER A 94 -7.71 16.85 8.36
C SER A 94 -8.55 18.08 7.98
N ARG A 95 -8.62 18.42 6.68
CA ARG A 95 -9.42 19.56 6.19
C ARG A 95 -10.90 19.24 5.88
N GLY A 96 -11.35 18.00 6.05
CA GLY A 96 -12.75 17.60 5.83
C GLY A 96 -13.25 17.66 4.37
N LYS A 97 -12.42 18.11 3.42
CA LYS A 97 -12.71 18.12 1.98
C LYS A 97 -11.57 17.45 1.21
N THR A 98 -11.90 16.46 0.38
CA THR A 98 -10.95 15.80 -0.52
C THR A 98 -10.51 16.77 -1.62
N ASN A 99 -9.19 16.89 -1.86
CA ASN A 99 -8.63 17.75 -2.90
C ASN A 99 -7.93 16.91 -3.96
N ILE A 100 -8.17 17.23 -5.24
CA ILE A 100 -7.53 16.58 -6.39
C ILE A 100 -6.01 16.68 -6.31
N LEU A 101 -5.47 17.80 -5.82
CA LEU A 101 -4.02 17.99 -5.65
C LEU A 101 -3.39 16.91 -4.77
N TYR A 102 -3.95 16.63 -3.59
CA TYR A 102 -3.42 15.59 -2.69
C TYR A 102 -3.56 14.18 -3.30
N GLY A 103 -4.65 13.93 -4.03
CA GLY A 103 -4.84 12.68 -4.77
C GLY A 103 -3.77 12.46 -5.84
N THR A 104 -3.44 13.51 -6.60
CA THR A 104 -2.36 13.45 -7.60
C THR A 104 -1.00 13.18 -6.95
N VAL A 105 -0.68 13.82 -5.82
CA VAL A 105 0.59 13.56 -5.11
C VAL A 105 0.67 12.11 -4.65
N LEU A 106 -0.42 11.53 -4.14
CA LEU A 106 -0.47 10.11 -3.75
C LEU A 106 -0.25 9.17 -4.96
N LEU A 107 -0.84 9.47 -6.12
CA LEU A 107 -0.63 8.70 -7.34
C LEU A 107 0.82 8.80 -7.84
N VAL A 108 1.42 9.99 -7.78
CA VAL A 108 2.83 10.19 -8.12
C VAL A 108 3.74 9.44 -7.15
N ASN A 109 3.43 9.44 -5.86
CA ASN A 109 4.18 8.69 -4.85
C ASN A 109 4.09 7.17 -5.06
N LEU A 110 2.91 6.67 -5.41
CA LEU A 110 2.71 5.26 -5.80
C LEU A 110 3.52 4.91 -7.05
N ALA A 111 3.52 5.78 -8.07
CA ALA A 111 4.30 5.59 -9.28
C ALA A 111 5.81 5.58 -8.99
N ALA A 112 6.28 6.48 -8.12
CA ALA A 112 7.67 6.51 -7.66
C ALA A 112 8.04 5.21 -6.93
N TYR A 113 7.17 4.70 -6.06
CA TYR A 113 7.38 3.39 -5.40
C TYR A 113 7.50 2.25 -6.41
N ILE A 114 6.58 2.15 -7.37
CA ILE A 114 6.65 1.12 -8.43
C ILE A 114 7.95 1.25 -9.23
N PHE A 115 8.35 2.47 -9.58
CA PHE A 115 9.61 2.72 -10.27
C PHE A 115 10.81 2.24 -9.46
N THR A 116 10.85 2.56 -8.17
CA THR A 116 11.89 2.14 -7.23
C THR A 116 11.94 0.62 -7.00
N VAL A 117 10.83 -0.09 -7.22
CA VAL A 117 10.79 -1.56 -7.17
C VAL A 117 11.31 -2.18 -8.47
N ILE A 118 11.02 -1.57 -9.63
CA ILE A 118 11.47 -2.05 -10.94
C ILE A 118 12.96 -1.74 -11.16
N VAL A 119 13.38 -0.52 -10.78
CA VAL A 119 14.74 0.00 -10.88
C VAL A 119 15.20 0.36 -9.45
N PRO A 120 15.80 -0.58 -8.72
CA PRO A 120 16.17 -0.39 -7.32
C PRO A 120 17.29 0.62 -7.08
#